data_AF-A0A2K4KW95-F1
#
_entry.id   AF-A0A2K4KW95-F1
#
_cell.length_a   1.000
_cell.length_b   1.000
_cell.length_c   1.000
_cell.angle_alpha   90.00
_cell.angle_beta   90.00
_cell.angle_gamma   90.00
#
_symmetry.space_group_name_H-M   'P 1'
#
loop_
_entity.id
_entity.type
_entity.pdbx_description
1 polymer ?
#
loop_
_entity_poly.entity_id
_entity_poly.type
_entity_poly.pdbx_seq_one_letter_code
_entity_poly.pdbx_strand_id
1 'polypeptide(L)'
;MRQDYGVLGLGTREGNLRFTEEVTAWLTQIGQAAVEKGFAENPEVKTKHPPLASRSVGTFALYLVSASNADRGATLVVTHRDQRNPFKSGRADGVSIHVQARALKDGRWLSENFKTGAIPLISTDDFVVLDLLQSVLSQQANKPS
;
A
#
# COMPACT_ATOMS: atom_id res chain seq x y z
N MET A 1 9.96 1.67 9.90
CA MET A 1 10.30 0.82 8.73
C MET A 1 10.92 -0.48 9.25
N ARG A 2 10.55 -1.65 8.69
CA ARG A 2 11.38 -2.86 8.75
C ARG A 2 12.74 -2.46 8.16
N GLN A 3 13.80 -2.59 8.94
CA GLN A 3 15.14 -2.12 8.55
C GLN A 3 15.75 -2.98 7.43
N ASP A 4 15.09 -4.11 7.13
CA ASP A 4 15.66 -5.27 6.45
C ASP A 4 15.58 -5.18 4.92
N TYR A 5 14.71 -4.33 4.36
CA TYR A 5 14.64 -4.13 2.90
C TYR A 5 15.93 -3.56 2.31
N GLY A 6 16.79 -2.90 3.10
CA GLY A 6 18.14 -2.52 2.68
C GLY A 6 19.11 -3.69 2.55
N VAL A 7 18.81 -4.84 3.17
CA VAL A 7 19.66 -6.04 3.23
C VAL A 7 19.35 -7.03 2.11
N LEU A 8 18.18 -6.94 1.46
CA LEU A 8 17.71 -7.89 0.44
C LEU A 8 18.46 -7.85 -0.90
N GLY A 9 19.46 -6.98 -1.10
CA GLY A 9 20.20 -6.91 -2.37
C GLY A 9 19.31 -6.48 -3.56
N LEU A 10 18.42 -5.51 -3.32
CA LEU A 10 17.46 -5.00 -4.30
C LEU A 10 18.17 -4.49 -5.57
N GLY A 11 17.54 -4.72 -6.73
CA GLY A 11 18.14 -4.49 -8.05
C GLY A 11 18.81 -5.73 -8.65
N THR A 12 18.97 -6.82 -7.89
CA THR A 12 19.35 -8.16 -8.39
C THR A 12 18.11 -9.02 -8.67
N ARG A 13 18.22 -10.08 -9.48
CA ARG A 13 17.10 -11.00 -9.75
C ARG A 13 16.57 -11.65 -8.46
N GLU A 14 17.46 -12.16 -7.62
CA GLU A 14 17.10 -12.87 -6.39
C GLU A 14 16.55 -11.92 -5.32
N GLY A 15 17.18 -10.76 -5.13
CA GLY A 15 16.67 -9.74 -4.19
C GLY A 15 15.32 -9.19 -4.59
N ASN A 16 15.09 -8.98 -5.90
CA ASN A 16 13.79 -8.54 -6.40
C ASN A 16 12.69 -9.60 -6.24
N LEU A 17 13.04 -10.89 -6.35
CA LEU A 17 12.12 -12.00 -6.12
C LEU A 17 11.75 -12.10 -4.63
N ARG A 18 12.73 -12.12 -3.73
CA ARG A 18 12.48 -12.15 -2.27
C ARG A 18 11.64 -10.97 -1.80
N PHE A 19 11.95 -9.75 -2.24
CA PHE A 19 11.12 -8.57 -1.94
C PHE A 19 9.68 -8.73 -2.45
N THR A 20 9.49 -9.31 -3.64
CA THR A 20 8.17 -9.58 -4.21
C THR A 20 7.38 -10.56 -3.34
N GLU A 21 8.03 -11.64 -2.90
CA GLU A 21 7.44 -12.68 -2.05
C GLU A 21 7.10 -12.13 -0.65
N GLU A 22 8.05 -11.48 0.02
CA GLU A 22 7.87 -10.91 1.36
C GLU A 22 6.77 -9.85 1.41
N VAL A 23 6.76 -8.90 0.47
CA VAL A 23 5.74 -7.84 0.44
C VAL A 23 4.36 -8.41 0.09
N THR A 24 4.28 -9.38 -0.81
CA THR A 24 2.99 -10.01 -1.17
C THR A 24 2.44 -10.83 0.01
N ALA A 25 3.30 -11.59 0.71
CA ALA A 25 2.93 -12.34 1.90
C ALA A 25 2.46 -11.41 3.03
N TRP A 26 3.20 -10.34 3.32
CA TRP A 26 2.85 -9.36 4.34
C TRP A 26 1.53 -8.65 4.04
N LEU A 27 1.32 -8.18 2.80
CA LEU A 27 0.06 -7.58 2.39
C LEU A 27 -1.12 -8.56 2.48
N THR A 28 -0.89 -9.85 2.21
CA THR A 28 -1.92 -10.90 2.37
C THR A 28 -2.28 -11.09 3.85
N GLN A 29 -1.29 -11.15 4.74
CA GLN A 29 -1.48 -11.27 6.19
C GLN A 29 -2.24 -10.05 6.77
N ILE A 30 -1.85 -8.83 6.38
CA ILE A 30 -2.56 -7.59 6.79
C ILE A 30 -4.00 -7.61 6.29
N GLY A 31 -4.24 -8.07 5.05
CA GLY A 31 -5.58 -8.24 4.49
C GLY A 31 -6.44 -9.23 5.28
N GLN A 32 -5.90 -10.39 5.61
CA GLN A 32 -6.58 -11.41 6.43
C GLN A 32 -6.91 -10.87 7.83
N ALA A 33 -5.93 -10.27 8.51
CA ALA A 33 -6.14 -9.68 9.85
C ALA A 33 -7.17 -8.54 9.86
N ALA A 34 -7.30 -7.77 8.78
CA ALA A 34 -8.34 -6.74 8.63
C ALA A 34 -9.76 -7.35 8.48
N VAL A 35 -9.89 -8.51 7.83
CA VAL A 35 -11.16 -9.26 7.74
C VAL A 35 -11.49 -9.91 9.08
N GLU A 36 -10.54 -10.59 9.72
CA GLU A 36 -10.73 -11.26 11.02
C GLU A 36 -11.16 -10.29 12.13
N LYS A 37 -10.68 -9.04 12.07
CA LYS A 37 -11.08 -7.95 12.99
C LYS A 37 -12.39 -7.25 12.60
N GLY A 38 -13.03 -7.63 11.49
CA GLY A 38 -14.29 -7.06 11.01
C GLY A 38 -14.17 -5.64 10.45
N PHE A 39 -12.98 -5.21 10.02
CA PHE A 39 -12.77 -3.89 9.45
C PHE A 39 -13.05 -3.86 7.94
N ALA A 40 -12.77 -4.98 7.27
CA ALA A 40 -12.78 -5.09 5.83
C ALA A 40 -13.44 -6.37 5.33
N GLU A 41 -13.84 -6.34 4.06
CA GLU A 41 -14.25 -7.48 3.27
C GLU A 41 -13.43 -7.52 1.96
N ASN A 42 -13.41 -8.69 1.32
CA ASN A 42 -12.86 -8.91 -0.02
C ASN A 42 -11.41 -8.38 -0.21
N PRO A 43 -10.43 -8.82 0.60
CA PRO A 43 -9.04 -8.40 0.48
C PRO A 43 -8.44 -8.92 -0.83
N GLU A 44 -7.84 -8.02 -1.61
CA GLU A 44 -7.19 -8.37 -2.88
C GLU A 44 -5.79 -7.74 -2.96
N VAL A 45 -4.76 -8.56 -3.16
CA VAL A 45 -3.39 -8.07 -3.40
C VAL A 45 -3.11 -8.08 -4.90
N LYS A 46 -2.73 -6.92 -5.45
CA LYS A 46 -2.25 -6.78 -6.84
C LYS A 46 -0.82 -6.28 -6.87
N THR A 47 -0.02 -6.87 -7.77
CA THR A 47 1.35 -6.43 -8.04
C THR A 47 1.45 -5.80 -9.43
N LYS A 48 2.30 -4.79 -9.56
CA LYS A 48 2.68 -4.17 -10.82
C LYS A 48 4.19 -4.10 -10.91
N HIS A 49 4.75 -5.11 -11.57
CA HIS A 49 6.18 -5.14 -11.88
C HIS A 49 6.55 -4.06 -12.91
N PRO A 50 7.76 -3.49 -12.82
CA PRO A 50 8.28 -2.57 -13.81
C PRO A 50 8.81 -3.34 -15.05
N PRO A 51 9.17 -2.65 -16.15
CA PRO A 51 9.82 -3.28 -17.28
C PRO A 51 11.11 -4.01 -16.88
N LEU A 52 11.44 -5.12 -17.56
CA LEU A 52 12.58 -6.00 -17.25
C LEU A 52 13.95 -5.30 -17.13
N ALA A 53 14.12 -4.15 -17.79
CA ALA A 53 15.34 -3.33 -17.72
C ALA A 53 15.42 -2.42 -16.46
N SER A 54 14.46 -2.50 -15.55
CA SER A 54 14.41 -1.71 -14.31
C SER A 54 15.03 -2.45 -13.13
N ARG A 55 15.80 -1.73 -12.30
CA ARG A 55 16.24 -2.20 -10.98
C ARG A 55 15.20 -2.00 -9.87
N SER A 56 14.08 -1.34 -10.19
CA SER A 56 12.93 -1.23 -9.26
C SER A 56 12.25 -2.59 -9.15
N VAL A 57 11.54 -2.86 -8.04
CA VAL A 57 10.77 -4.10 -7.88
C VAL A 57 9.30 -3.90 -8.28
N GLY A 58 8.79 -2.67 -8.15
CA GLY A 58 7.46 -2.27 -8.62
C GLY A 58 6.59 -1.66 -7.55
N THR A 59 5.28 -1.75 -7.77
CA THR A 59 4.23 -1.34 -6.82
C THR A 59 3.37 -2.54 -6.46
N PHE A 60 3.07 -2.68 -5.18
CA PHE A 60 2.24 -3.70 -4.58
C PHE A 60 1.08 -2.97 -3.88
N ALA A 61 -0.13 -3.47 -4.01
CA ALA A 61 -1.31 -2.83 -3.48
C ALA A 61 -2.27 -3.88 -2.90
N LEU A 62 -2.54 -3.78 -1.59
CA LEU A 62 -3.67 -4.44 -0.95
C LEU A 62 -4.88 -3.53 -1.06
N TYR A 63 -5.95 -4.00 -1.69
CA TYR A 63 -7.26 -3.38 -1.75
C TYR A 63 -8.16 -3.99 -0.67
N LEU A 64 -8.92 -3.14 0.01
CA LEU A 64 -9.88 -3.52 1.04
C LEU A 64 -11.18 -2.74 0.80
N VAL A 65 -12.33 -3.41 0.93
CA VAL A 65 -13.65 -2.77 1.02
C VAL A 65 -14.03 -2.72 2.51
N SER A 66 -14.69 -1.66 2.98
CA SER A 66 -15.08 -1.55 4.40
C SER A 66 -16.27 -2.46 4.71
N ALA A 67 -16.15 -3.28 5.76
CA ALA A 67 -17.22 -4.18 6.21
C ALA A 67 -18.47 -3.40 6.72
N SER A 68 -18.30 -2.13 7.10
CA SER A 68 -19.40 -1.26 7.55
C SER A 68 -20.02 -0.42 6.43
N ASN A 69 -19.41 -0.38 5.24
CA ASN A 69 -19.83 0.48 4.14
C ASN A 69 -19.23 0.02 2.79
N ALA A 70 -20.05 -0.63 1.96
CA ALA A 70 -19.62 -1.16 0.66
C ALA A 70 -19.14 -0.09 -0.35
N ASP A 71 -19.49 1.19 -0.15
CA ASP A 71 -19.01 2.31 -0.96
C ASP A 71 -17.66 2.87 -0.46
N ARG A 72 -17.06 2.29 0.58
CA ARG A 72 -15.75 2.66 1.13
C ARG A 72 -14.71 1.57 0.95
N GLY A 73 -13.47 2.00 0.82
CA GLY A 73 -12.34 1.11 0.88
C GLY A 73 -11.05 1.81 1.27
N ALA A 74 -10.00 1.01 1.35
CA ALA A 74 -8.64 1.46 1.50
C ALA A 74 -7.74 0.80 0.46
N THR A 75 -6.61 1.42 0.15
CA THR A 75 -5.51 0.73 -0.50
C THR A 75 -4.23 0.98 0.26
N LEU A 76 -3.65 -0.07 0.85
CA LEU A 76 -2.29 -0.04 1.38
C LEU A 76 -1.35 -0.30 0.21
N VAL A 77 -0.47 0.66 -0.08
CA VAL A 77 0.42 0.64 -1.24
C VAL A 77 1.86 0.59 -0.76
N VAL A 78 2.62 -0.41 -1.22
CA VAL A 78 4.08 -0.50 -1.10
C VAL A 78 4.67 -0.23 -2.49
N THR A 79 5.67 0.63 -2.59
CA THR A 79 6.40 0.86 -3.84
C THR A 79 7.90 0.84 -3.56
N HIS A 80 8.64 0.03 -4.32
CA HIS A 80 10.10 0.13 -4.36
C HIS A 80 10.56 0.77 -5.68
N ARG A 81 11.34 1.86 -5.57
CA ARG A 81 11.97 2.55 -6.70
C ARG A 81 13.48 2.57 -6.57
N ASP A 82 14.13 2.18 -7.66
CA ASP A 82 15.57 2.37 -7.91
C ASP A 82 15.98 3.83 -7.67
N GLN A 83 17.08 4.05 -6.93
CA GLN A 83 17.63 5.39 -6.65
C GLN A 83 18.12 6.04 -7.94
N ARG A 84 17.24 6.75 -8.64
CA ARG A 84 17.56 7.42 -9.91
C ARG A 84 17.71 8.92 -9.73
N ASN A 85 18.93 9.23 -9.29
CA ASN A 85 19.59 10.53 -9.29
C ASN A 85 19.27 11.43 -8.07
N PRO A 86 20.23 11.66 -7.14
CA PRO A 86 20.02 12.47 -5.95
C PRO A 86 19.72 13.95 -6.26
N PHE A 87 19.95 14.41 -7.50
CA PHE A 87 19.63 15.76 -7.94
C PHE A 87 18.18 15.96 -8.42
N LYS A 88 17.32 14.93 -8.34
CA LYS A 88 15.87 15.07 -8.62
C LYS A 88 15.05 15.16 -7.33
N SER A 89 14.99 16.38 -6.78
CA SER A 89 14.08 16.70 -5.67
C SER A 89 12.62 16.37 -6.02
N GLY A 90 11.89 15.81 -5.04
CA GLY A 90 10.46 15.50 -5.17
C GLY A 90 10.09 14.06 -5.51
N ARG A 91 11.01 13.10 -5.45
CA ARG A 91 10.70 11.66 -5.48
C ARG A 91 11.35 10.96 -4.30
N ALA A 92 10.53 10.23 -3.52
CA ALA A 92 11.04 9.29 -2.54
C ALA A 92 11.58 8.06 -3.29
N ASP A 93 12.90 7.93 -3.30
CA ASP A 93 13.60 6.73 -3.76
C ASP A 93 13.64 5.67 -2.65
N GLY A 94 13.87 4.41 -3.00
CA GLY A 94 13.81 3.28 -2.07
C GLY A 94 12.38 2.78 -1.86
N VAL A 95 12.08 2.29 -0.64
CA VAL A 95 10.78 1.71 -0.28
C VAL A 95 9.87 2.78 0.34
N SER A 96 8.72 2.99 -0.27
CA SER A 96 7.68 3.91 0.18
C SER A 96 6.39 3.15 0.46
N ILE A 97 5.74 3.46 1.58
CA ILE A 97 4.51 2.78 2.04
C ILE A 97 3.49 3.85 2.47
N HIS A 98 2.28 3.79 1.92
CA HIS A 98 1.21 4.76 2.19
C HIS A 98 -0.19 4.14 2.06
N VAL A 99 -1.19 4.70 2.74
CA VAL A 99 -2.62 4.37 2.55
C VAL A 99 -3.31 5.39 1.66
N GLN A 100 -4.17 4.89 0.78
CA GLN A 100 -5.13 5.68 0.01
C GLN A 100 -6.55 5.37 0.48
N ALA A 101 -7.32 6.39 0.89
CA ALA A 101 -8.75 6.26 1.10
C ALA A 101 -9.44 6.07 -0.26
N ARG A 102 -10.45 5.20 -0.32
CA ARG A 102 -11.22 4.89 -1.53
C ARG A 102 -12.70 5.11 -1.31
N ALA A 103 -13.36 5.66 -2.32
CA ALA A 103 -14.82 5.72 -2.41
C ALA A 103 -15.27 5.11 -3.75
N LEU A 104 -16.39 4.38 -3.72
CA LEU A 104 -17.08 3.91 -4.91
C LEU A 104 -17.92 5.07 -5.45
N LYS A 105 -17.68 5.48 -6.70
CA LYS A 105 -18.48 6.50 -7.40
C LYS A 105 -18.79 6.00 -8.80
N ASP A 106 -20.06 5.97 -9.19
CA ASP A 106 -20.53 5.53 -10.51
C ASP A 106 -19.97 4.14 -10.90
N GLY A 107 -19.95 3.20 -9.95
CA GLY A 107 -19.42 1.85 -10.13
C GLY A 107 -17.88 1.75 -10.24
N ARG A 108 -17.14 2.83 -9.91
CA ARG A 108 -15.67 2.88 -10.01
C ARG A 108 -15.03 3.30 -8.68
N TRP A 109 -14.01 2.55 -8.27
CA TRP A 109 -13.20 2.88 -7.09
C TRP A 109 -12.25 4.04 -7.37
N LEU A 110 -12.55 5.21 -6.80
CA LEU A 110 -11.70 6.40 -6.87
C LEU A 110 -10.93 6.55 -5.56
N SER A 111 -9.67 7.04 -5.63
CA SER A 111 -8.95 7.46 -4.42
C SER A 111 -9.28 8.90 -4.10
N GLU A 112 -9.74 9.14 -2.87
CA GLU A 112 -10.13 10.48 -2.42
C GLU A 112 -8.91 11.38 -2.16
N ASN A 113 -7.72 10.78 -2.03
CA ASN A 113 -6.49 11.43 -1.61
C ASN A 113 -5.29 11.17 -2.55
N PHE A 114 -5.55 10.90 -3.84
CA PHE A 114 -4.54 10.51 -4.81
C PHE A 114 -3.44 11.57 -5.01
N LYS A 115 -2.16 11.14 -4.92
CA LYS A 115 -0.92 11.91 -5.10
C LYS A 115 -0.64 13.09 -4.14
N THR A 116 -1.64 13.85 -3.69
CA THR A 116 -1.43 15.05 -2.85
C THR A 116 -1.89 14.89 -1.39
N GLY A 117 -2.62 13.81 -1.06
CA GLY A 117 -3.09 13.54 0.31
C GLY A 117 -2.88 12.09 0.76
N ALA A 118 -2.04 11.32 0.07
CA ALA A 118 -1.74 9.94 0.45
C ALA A 118 -1.21 9.91 1.89
N ILE A 119 -1.79 9.08 2.75
CA ILE A 119 -1.44 9.05 4.17
C ILE A 119 -0.14 8.26 4.31
N PRO A 120 1.00 8.88 4.64
CA PRO A 120 2.27 8.17 4.73
C PRO A 120 2.25 7.26 5.96
N LEU A 121 2.75 6.03 5.82
CA LEU A 121 3.00 5.21 7.00
C LEU A 121 4.34 5.61 7.63
N ILE A 122 4.30 5.96 8.91
CA ILE A 122 5.49 6.16 9.75
C ILE A 122 6.14 4.82 10.15
N SER A 123 5.38 3.71 10.10
CA SER A 123 5.81 2.38 10.53
C SER A 123 5.33 1.28 9.59
N THR A 124 5.94 0.11 9.73
CA THR A 124 5.56 -1.16 9.11
C THR A 124 5.25 -2.21 10.17
N ASP A 125 5.03 -1.74 11.39
CA ASP A 125 4.50 -2.53 12.50
C ASP A 125 3.05 -2.85 12.20
N ASP A 126 2.69 -4.13 12.29
CA ASP A 126 1.39 -4.63 11.82
C ASP A 126 0.23 -4.04 12.66
N PHE A 127 0.44 -3.74 13.94
CA PHE A 127 -0.56 -3.07 14.77
C PHE A 127 -0.80 -1.63 14.30
N VAL A 128 0.27 -0.86 14.05
CA VAL A 128 0.18 0.52 13.54
C VAL A 128 -0.46 0.57 12.15
N VAL A 129 -0.18 -0.43 11.30
CA VAL A 129 -0.77 -0.55 9.96
C VAL A 129 -2.26 -0.85 10.06
N LEU A 130 -2.67 -1.79 10.92
CA LEU A 130 -4.06 -2.20 11.09
C LEU A 130 -4.91 -1.10 11.74
N ASP A 131 -4.39 -0.37 12.72
CA ASP A 131 -5.06 0.79 13.35
C ASP A 131 -5.33 1.90 12.32
N LEU A 132 -4.33 2.25 11.50
CA LEU A 132 -4.50 3.22 10.42
C LEU A 132 -5.54 2.74 9.39
N LEU A 133 -5.52 1.46 9.00
CA LEU A 133 -6.50 0.90 8.08
C LEU A 133 -7.91 0.92 8.67
N GLN A 134 -8.09 0.59 9.94
CA GLN A 134 -9.37 0.69 10.66
C GLN A 134 -9.90 2.13 10.62
N SER A 135 -9.06 3.11 10.95
CA SER A 135 -9.41 4.54 10.90
C SER A 135 -9.89 4.96 9.50
N VAL A 136 -9.13 4.62 8.45
CA VAL A 136 -9.47 4.98 7.06
C VAL A 136 -10.75 4.29 6.58
N LEU A 137 -10.95 3.01 6.91
CA LEU A 137 -12.14 2.25 6.52
C LEU A 137 -13.41 2.69 7.27
N SER A 138 -13.27 3.27 8.46
CA SER A 138 -14.38 3.74 9.30
C SER A 138 -14.87 5.15 8.92
N GLN A 139 -13.96 6.06 8.52
CA GLN A 139 -14.32 7.40 8.02
C GLN A 139 -15.06 8.25 9.08
N GLN A 140 -16.23 8.84 8.81
CA GLN A 140 -17.13 8.69 7.66
C GLN A 140 -16.74 9.59 6.46
N ALA A 141 -17.59 9.72 5.44
CA ALA A 141 -17.43 10.78 4.44
C ALA A 141 -17.98 12.05 5.07
N ASN A 142 -17.07 12.97 5.40
CA ASN A 142 -17.45 14.36 5.56
C ASN A 142 -17.98 14.84 4.20
N LYS A 143 -19.30 14.78 4.03
CA LYS A 143 -19.97 15.62 3.05
C LYS A 143 -19.59 17.06 3.41
N PRO A 144 -18.97 17.84 2.52
CA PRO A 144 -18.92 19.28 2.72
C PRO A 144 -20.37 19.77 2.77
N SER A 145 -20.68 20.51 3.84
CA SER A 145 -21.98 21.15 4.09
C SER A 145 -22.22 22.31 3.13
#